data_AF-A0A0D2MQT9-F1
#
_entry.id   AF-A0A0D2MQT9-F1
#
_cell.length_a   1.000
_cell.length_b   1.000
_cell.length_c   1.000
_cell.angle_alpha   90.00
_cell.angle_beta   90.00
_cell.angle_gamma   90.00
#
_symmetry.space_group_name_H-M   'P 1'
#
loop_
_entity.id
_entity.type
_entity.pdbx_description
1 polymer ?
#
loop_
_entity_poly.entity_id
_entity_poly.type
_entity_poly.pdbx_seq_one_letter_code
_entity_poly.pdbx_strand_id
1 'polypeptide(L)' 'MAVDEVRVAELKEKLQQREDHIKESWVKTMELRLVRDELGKCHKAEGVNHYENCRWLSEKYLAMLKYNRVRGYKNIDV' A
#
# COMPACT_ATOMS: atom_id res chain seq x y z
N MET A 1 3.41 -38.79 13.22
CA MET A 1 2.21 -38.75 12.37
C MET A 1 1.22 -37.67 12.79
N ALA A 2 0.70 -37.64 14.03
CA ALA A 2 -0.14 -36.50 14.48
C ALA A 2 0.65 -35.16 14.64
N VAL A 3 1.91 -35.24 15.06
CA VAL A 3 2.80 -34.07 15.19
C VAL A 3 3.11 -33.43 13.83
N ASP A 4 3.12 -34.23 12.77
CA ASP A 4 3.44 -33.76 11.41
C ASP A 4 2.25 -32.99 10.81
N GLU A 5 1.02 -33.44 11.04
CA GLU A 5 -0.20 -32.77 10.58
C GLU A 5 -0.41 -31.42 11.27
N VAL A 6 -0.18 -31.34 12.59
CA VAL A 6 -0.22 -30.08 13.34
C VAL A 6 0.83 -29.11 12.81
N ARG A 7 2.05 -29.58 12.55
CA ARG A 7 3.13 -28.75 12.00
C ARG A 7 2.82 -28.23 10.59
N VAL A 8 2.20 -29.05 9.75
CA VAL A 8 1.75 -28.64 8.41
C VAL A 8 0.66 -27.59 8.48
N ALA A 9 -0.29 -27.71 9.41
CA ALA A 9 -1.32 -26.70 9.63
C ALA A 9 -0.73 -25.35 10.06
N GLU A 10 0.21 -25.34 11.01
CA GLU A 10 0.92 -24.13 11.44
C GLU A 10 1.68 -23.45 10.29
N LEU A 11 2.35 -24.24 9.43
CA LEU A 11 3.08 -23.72 8.28
C LEU A 11 2.13 -23.10 7.25
N LYS A 12 0.99 -23.75 7.00
CA LYS A 12 -0.04 -23.25 6.09
C LYS A 12 -0.60 -21.92 6.58
N GLU A 13 -0.91 -21.82 7.88
CA GLU A 13 -1.40 -20.58 8.48
C GLU A 13 -0.39 -19.44 8.34
N LYS A 14 0.90 -19.71 8.61
CA LYS A 14 1.97 -18.73 8.42
C LYS A 14 2.13 -18.28 6.97
N LEU A 15 1.97 -19.18 6.00
CA LEU A 15 2.01 -18.83 4.58
C LEU A 15 0.83 -17.92 4.22
N GLN A 16 -0.36 -18.25 4.71
CA GLN A 16 -1.56 -17.47 4.44
C GLN A 16 -1.47 -16.05 5.02
N GLN A 17 -0.99 -15.90 6.26
CA GLN A 17 -0.73 -14.59 6.87
C GLN A 17 0.26 -13.74 6.05
N ARG A 18 1.30 -14.36 5.48
CA ARG A 18 2.27 -13.66 4.62
C ARG A 18 1.64 -13.22 3.30
N GLU A 19 0.84 -14.08 2.68
CA GLU A 19 0.12 -13.73 1.46
C GLU A 19 -0.84 -12.58 1.69
N ASP A 20 -1.62 -12.62 2.76
CA ASP A 20 -2.62 -11.61 3.07
C ASP A 20 -1.96 -10.25 3.35
N HIS A 21 -0.85 -10.23 4.10
CA HIS A 21 -0.03 -9.02 4.28
C HIS A 21 0.45 -8.42 2.95
N ILE A 22 0.88 -9.26 2.00
CA ILE A 22 1.32 -8.79 0.67
C ILE A 22 0.13 -8.25 -0.12
N LYS A 23 -1.02 -8.94 -0.12
CA LYS A 23 -2.24 -8.49 -0.80
C LYS A 23 -2.67 -7.12 -0.28
N GLU A 24 -2.71 -6.93 1.03
CA GLU A 24 -3.04 -5.62 1.65
C GLU A 24 -2.05 -4.53 1.27
N SER A 25 -0.75 -4.85 1.22
CA SER A 25 0.29 -3.91 0.79
C SER A 25 0.07 -3.43 -0.66
N TRP A 26 -0.36 -4.34 -1.54
CA TRP A 26 -0.74 -4.00 -2.91
C TRP A 26 -2.01 -3.17 -2.98
N VAL A 27 -3.03 -3.47 -2.18
CA VAL A 27 -4.25 -2.66 -2.10
C VAL A 27 -3.93 -1.21 -1.71
N LYS A 28 -3.13 -0.99 -0.66
CA LYS A 28 -2.67 0.34 -0.24
C LYS A 28 -1.87 1.08 -1.32
N THR A 29 -1.11 0.33 -2.12
CA THR A 29 -0.37 0.88 -3.27
C THR A 29 -1.33 1.30 -4.39
N MET A 30 -2.40 0.54 -4.63
CA MET A 30 -3.43 0.88 -5.61
C MET A 30 -4.24 2.11 -5.18
N GLU A 31 -4.56 2.25 -3.89
CA GLU A 31 -5.17 3.46 -3.35
C GLU A 31 -4.30 4.70 -3.60
N LEU A 32 -2.99 4.59 -3.39
CA LEU A 32 -2.03 5.67 -3.68
C LEU A 32 -2.04 6.05 -5.17
N ARG A 33 -2.16 5.06 -6.07
CA ARG A 33 -2.27 5.32 -7.52
C ARG A 33 -3.54 6.09 -7.86
N LEU A 34 -4.68 5.74 -7.26
CA LEU A 34 -5.94 6.48 -7.46
C LEU A 34 -5.80 7.95 -7.04
N VAL A 35 -5.18 8.21 -5.88
CA VAL A 35 -4.93 9.59 -5.41
C VAL A 35 -3.99 10.34 -6.37
N ARG A 36 -2.95 9.68 -6.89
CA ARG A 36 -2.04 10.27 -7.88
C ARG A 36 -2.75 10.64 -9.18
N ASP A 37 -3.62 9.76 -9.67
CA ASP A 37 -4.34 9.98 -10.92
C ASP A 37 -5.36 11.12 -10.76
N GLU A 38 -6.02 11.20 -9.61
CA GLU A 38 -6.90 12.32 -9.28
C GLU A 38 -6.12 13.64 -9.13
N LEU A 39 -4.90 13.59 -8.59
CA LEU A 39 -4.00 14.75 -8.53
C LEU A 39 -3.66 15.24 -9.93
N GLY A 40 -3.34 14.32 -10.83
CA GLY A 40 -3.09 14.62 -12.24
C GLY A 40 -4.31 15.28 -12.92
N LYS A 41 -5.54 14.87 -12.59
CA LYS A 41 -6.76 15.52 -13.11
C LYS A 41 -6.93 16.92 -12.54
N CYS A 42 -6.75 17.10 -11.22
CA CYS A 42 -6.86 18.39 -10.56
C CYS A 42 -5.86 19.41 -11.15
N HIS A 43 -4.59 19.01 -11.33
CA HIS A 43 -3.58 19.86 -11.97
C HIS A 43 -3.95 20.27 -13.40
N LYS A 44 -4.56 19.35 -14.18
CA LYS A 44 -5.01 19.65 -15.54
C LYS A 44 -6.24 20.56 -15.58
N ALA A 45 -7.15 20.43 -14.62
CA ALA A 45 -8.37 21.23 -14.55
C ALA A 45 -8.09 22.66 -14.05
N GLU A 46 -7.29 22.80 -13.00
CA GLU A 46 -7.04 24.09 -12.33
C GLU A 46 -5.95 24.94 -13.00
N GLY A 47 -5.09 24.32 -13.83
CA GLY A 47 -4.01 25.01 -14.50
C GLY A 47 -3.11 25.73 -13.50
N VAL A 48 -2.97 27.06 -13.61
CA VAL A 48 -2.07 27.85 -12.75
C VAL A 48 -2.51 27.86 -11.28
N ASN A 49 -3.81 27.67 -10.99
CA ASN A 49 -4.35 27.73 -9.63
C ASN A 49 -4.20 26.42 -8.82
N HIS A 50 -3.55 25.41 -9.40
CA HIS A 50 -3.44 24.09 -8.77
C HIS A 50 -2.73 24.13 -7.39
N TYR A 51 -1.93 25.15 -7.09
CA TYR A 51 -1.21 25.28 -5.83
C TYR A 51 -2.14 25.51 -4.63
N GLU A 52 -3.26 26.18 -4.83
CA GLU A 52 -4.26 26.39 -3.78
C GLU A 52 -5.32 25.29 -3.81
N ASN A 53 -5.89 25.04 -4.99
CA ASN A 53 -7.06 24.16 -5.13
C ASN A 53 -6.72 22.67 -4.99
N CYS A 54 -5.53 22.23 -5.41
CA CYS A 54 -5.10 20.82 -5.34
C CYS A 54 -4.21 20.51 -4.12
N ARG A 55 -4.00 21.47 -3.21
CA ARG A 55 -3.06 21.34 -2.08
C ARG A 55 -3.39 20.17 -1.14
N TRP A 56 -4.65 20.03 -0.78
CA TRP A 56 -5.09 18.96 0.11
C TRP A 56 -4.82 17.57 -0.48
N LEU A 57 -4.92 17.46 -1.81
CA LEU A 57 -4.72 16.21 -2.52
C LEU A 57 -3.24 15.89 -2.67
N SER A 58 -2.38 16.90 -2.86
CA SER A 58 -0.93 16.74 -2.86
C SER A 58 -0.39 16.38 -1.47
N GLU A 59 -0.88 17.02 -0.41
CA GLU A 59 -0.53 16.67 0.98
C GLU A 59 -0.97 15.24 1.31
N LYS A 60 -2.18 14.83 0.90
CA LYS A 60 -2.66 13.45 1.06
C LYS A 60 -1.78 12.45 0.30
N TYR A 61 -1.42 12.75 -0.95
CA TYR A 61 -0.53 11.90 -1.74
C TYR A 61 0.83 11.72 -1.07
N LEU A 62 1.44 12.80 -0.58
CA LEU A 62 2.73 12.77 0.10
C LEU A 62 2.67 11.96 1.41
N ALA A 63 1.60 12.13 2.20
CA ALA A 63 1.38 11.36 3.41
C ALA A 63 1.28 9.86 3.11
N MET A 64 0.47 9.48 2.11
CA MET A 64 0.30 8.07 1.71
C MET A 64 1.59 7.49 1.11
N LEU A 65 2.37 8.28 0.35
CA LEU A 65 3.62 7.83 -0.26
C LEU A 65 4.68 7.39 0.77
N LYS A 66 4.64 7.91 2.00
CA LYS A 66 5.56 7.52 3.08
C LYS A 66 5.27 6.12 3.62
N TYR A 67 3.99 5.75 3.73
CA TYR A 67 3.54 4.55 4.44
C TYR A 67 3.09 3.42 3.50
N ASN A 68 2.49 3.73 2.35
CA ASN A 68 1.82 2.76 1.49
C ASN A 68 2.76 2.06 0.49
N ARG A 69 4.08 2.15 0.67
CA ARG A 69 5.03 1.43 -0.19
C ARG A 69 5.05 -0.05 0.17
N VAL A 70 5.17 -0.91 -0.82
CA VAL A 70 5.35 -2.35 -0.61
C VAL A 70 6.71 -2.59 0.07
N ARG A 71 6.71 -3.01 1.34
CA ARG A 71 7.93 -3.32 2.11
C ARG A 71 8.27 -4.82 2.15
N GLY A 72 7.45 -5.67 1.53
CA GLY A 72 7.56 -7.13 1.65
C GLY A 72 7.17 -7.62 3.05
N TYR A 73 7.17 -8.93 3.26
CA TYR A 73 6.81 -9.54 4.56
C TYR A 73 8.02 -9.69 5.50
N LYS A 74 9.24 -9.60 4.97
CA LYS A 74 10.48 -9.79 5.72
C LYS A 74 11.17 -8.43 5.87
N ASN A 75 11.04 -7.83 7.05
CA ASN A 75 11.85 -6.66 7.40
C ASN A 75 13.28 -7.15 7.66
N ILE A 76 14.22 -6.69 6.83
CA ILE A 76 15.65 -6.90 7.06
C ILE A 76 16.15 -5.55 7.58
N ASP A 77 16.26 -5.42 8.89
CA ASP A 77 16.92 -4.27 9.48
C ASP A 77 18.43 -4.45 9.26
N VAL A 78 19.04 -3.53 8.51
CA VAL A 78 20.50 -3.45 8.31
C VAL A 78 21.05 -2.39 9.25
#